data_AF-A0AA95GM79-F1
#
_entry.id   AF-A0AA95GM79-F1
#
_cell.length_a   1.000
_cell.length_b   1.000
_cell.length_c   1.000
_cell.angle_alpha   90.00
_cell.angle_beta   90.00
_cell.angle_gamma   90.00
#
_symmetry.space_group_name_H-M   'P 1'
#
loop_
_entity.id
_entity.type
_entity.pdbx_description
1 polymer ?
#
loop_
_entity_poly.entity_id
_entity_poly.type
_entity_poly.pdbx_seq_one_letter_code
_entity_poly.pdbx_strand_id
1 'polypeptide(L)' 'MLNVQLGVRQVNPGFRGRWDTPSGCVITSASGDSDNWIDAQYAPVQIWKAGHWATIAG' A
#
# COMPACT_ATOMS: atom_id res chain seq x y z
N MET A 1 -13.65 -0.83 -20.95
CA MET A 1 -13.70 -0.11 -19.66
C MET A 1 -12.66 -0.75 -18.75
N LEU A 2 -11.72 0.02 -18.20
CA LEU A 2 -10.73 -0.48 -17.24
C LEU A 2 -11.28 -0.23 -15.84
N ASN A 3 -11.49 -1.28 -15.04
CA ASN A 3 -11.86 -1.14 -13.64
C ASN A 3 -10.57 -1.15 -12.80
N VAL A 4 -10.44 -0.19 -11.89
CA VAL A 4 -9.28 -0.02 -11.01
C VAL A 4 -9.79 0.13 -9.58
N GLN A 5 -9.09 -0.48 -8.62
CA GLN A 5 -9.39 -0.33 -7.19
C GLN A 5 -8.12 -0.39 -6.34
N LEU A 6 -8.27 -0.06 -5.06
CA LEU A 6 -7.31 -0.46 -4.03
C LEU A 6 -7.73 -1.80 -3.44
N GLY A 7 -6.79 -2.72 -3.32
CA GLY A 7 -7.02 -4.00 -2.63
C GLY A 7 -7.07 -3.84 -1.11
N VAL A 8 -6.97 -4.98 -0.42
CA VAL A 8 -7.03 -5.02 1.05
C VAL A 8 -5.85 -4.25 1.65
N ARG A 9 -6.17 -3.30 2.53
CA ARG A 9 -5.18 -2.49 3.25
C ARG A 9 -4.34 -3.35 4.19
N GLN A 10 -3.03 -3.13 4.14
CA GLN A 10 -2.01 -3.76 4.97
C GLN A 10 -1.42 -2.72 5.92
N VAL A 11 -0.79 -3.19 6.99
CA VAL A 11 -0.11 -2.35 7.98
C VAL A 11 1.37 -2.70 7.99
N ASN A 12 2.23 -1.68 7.89
CA ASN A 12 3.64 -1.78 8.21
C ASN A 12 3.87 -1.07 9.56
N PRO A 13 3.93 -1.82 10.67
CA PRO A 13 4.07 -1.23 11.99
C PRO A 13 5.52 -0.83 12.27
N GLY A 14 5.68 0.35 12.87
CA GLY A 14 6.87 0.73 13.61
C GLY A 14 8.19 0.69 12.85
N PHE A 15 8.36 1.58 11.86
CA PHE A 15 9.66 1.81 11.24
C PHE A 15 10.25 3.17 11.64
N ARG A 16 11.58 3.22 11.67
CA ARG A 16 12.36 4.46 11.85
C ARG A 16 13.18 4.69 10.58
N GLY A 17 13.04 5.86 9.97
CA GLY A 17 13.77 6.24 8.76
C GLY A 17 13.05 5.87 7.45
N ARG A 18 13.81 5.62 6.38
CA ARG A 18 13.24 5.34 5.07
C ARG A 18 12.74 3.90 5.00
N TRP A 19 11.47 3.75 4.65
CA TRP A 19 10.87 2.50 4.24
C TRP A 19 10.25 2.68 2.86
N ASP A 20 10.59 1.78 1.94
CA ASP A 20 10.03 1.81 0.59
C ASP A 20 8.75 0.97 0.55
N THR A 21 7.69 1.56 0.03
CA THR A 21 6.41 0.86 -0.15
C THR A 21 6.59 -0.31 -1.13
N PRO A 22 6.02 -1.50 -0.87
CA PRO A 22 6.14 -2.64 -1.77
C PRO A 22 5.68 -2.31 -3.20
N SER A 23 6.34 -2.93 -4.19
CA SER A 23 5.98 -2.77 -5.60
C SER A 23 4.49 -2.99 -5.84
N GLY A 24 3.87 -2.11 -6.62
CA GLY A 24 2.45 -2.16 -6.92
C GLY A 24 1.53 -1.67 -5.80
N CYS A 25 2.08 -1.14 -4.71
CA CYS A 25 1.30 -0.60 -3.59
C CYS A 25 1.44 0.93 -3.48
N VAL A 26 0.45 1.53 -2.84
CA VAL A 26 0.45 2.96 -2.48
C VAL A 26 0.23 3.12 -0.98
N ILE A 27 0.89 4.11 -0.38
CA ILE A 27 0.60 4.52 1.01
C ILE A 27 -0.80 5.15 1.04
N THR A 28 -1.59 4.75 2.03
CA THR A 28 -2.96 5.24 2.24
C THR A 28 -3.11 6.00 3.56
N SER A 29 -2.23 5.75 4.54
CA SER A 29 -2.10 6.57 5.74
C SER A 29 -0.73 6.35 6.39
N ALA A 30 -0.30 7.32 7.19
CA ALA A 30 0.83 7.19 8.09
C ALA A 30 0.55 8.00 9.35
N SER A 31 0.95 7.47 10.51
CA SER A 31 0.89 8.15 11.80
C SER A 31 2.17 7.87 12.55
N GLY A 32 2.70 8.85 13.27
CA GLY A 32 3.91 8.64 14.06
C GLY A 32 3.99 9.55 15.28
N ASP A 33 5.03 9.35 16.07
CA ASP A 33 5.30 10.08 17.31
C ASP A 33 6.59 10.92 17.23
N SER A 34 6.94 11.57 18.35
CA SER A 34 8.14 12.40 18.48
C SER A 34 9.47 11.64 18.39
N ASP A 35 9.44 10.31 18.50
CA ASP A 35 10.62 9.45 18.43
C ASP A 35 10.87 8.95 17.00
N ASN A 36 10.15 9.50 16.02
CA ASN A 36 10.12 9.05 14.62
C ASN A 36 9.71 7.57 14.48
N TRP A 37 8.87 7.08 15.39
CA TRP A 37 8.22 5.79 15.23
C TRP A 37 6.98 5.96 14.37
N ILE A 38 6.98 5.35 13.18
CA ILE A 38 5.89 5.52 12.20
C ILE A 38 5.20 4.18 11.95
N ASP A 39 3.87 4.20 12.06
CA ASP A 39 2.99 3.16 11.54
C ASP A 39 2.40 3.63 10.21
N ALA A 40 2.58 2.84 9.15
CA ALA A 40 2.02 3.13 7.84
C ALA A 40 0.98 2.09 7.43
N GLN A 41 -0.05 2.53 6.71
CA GLN A 41 -0.98 1.64 6.02
C GLN A 41 -0.84 1.81 4.52
N TYR A 42 -0.79 0.71 3.79
CA TYR A 42 -0.66 0.70 2.33
C TYR A 42 -1.63 -0.29 1.71
N ALA A 43 -1.94 -0.11 0.43
CA ALA A 43 -2.81 -1.03 -0.30
C ALA A 43 -2.26 -1.29 -1.71
N PRO A 44 -2.41 -2.52 -2.24
CA PRO A 44 -2.05 -2.82 -3.62
C PRO A 44 -3.02 -2.13 -4.59
N VAL A 45 -2.50 -1.55 -5.67
CA VAL A 45 -3.31 -1.06 -6.78
C VAL A 45 -3.68 -2.27 -7.64
N GLN A 46 -4.97 -2.47 -7.86
CA GLN A 46 -5.50 -3.62 -8.57
C GLN A 46 -6.28 -3.20 -9.82
N ILE A 47 -6.14 -3.99 -10.88
CA ILE A 47 -6.91 -3.86 -12.12
C ILE A 47 -7.74 -5.11 -12.36
N TRP A 48 -8.93 -4.95 -12.95
CA TRP A 48 -9.74 -6.09 -13.37
C TRP A 48 -9.23 -6.64 -14.70
N LYS A 49 -8.73 -7.88 -14.71
CA LYS A 49 -8.18 -8.54 -15.90
C LYS A 49 -8.62 -9.99 -15.91
N ALA A 50 -9.10 -10.48 -17.07
CA ALA A 50 -9.45 -11.89 -17.26
C ALA A 50 -10.34 -12.48 -16.14
N GLY A 51 -11.35 -11.71 -15.70
CA GLY A 51 -12.33 -12.16 -14.71
C GLY A 51 -11.85 -12.18 -13.25
N HIS A 52 -10.69 -11.59 -12.94
CA HIS A 52 -10.20 -11.45 -11.57
C HIS A 52 -9.49 -10.11 -11.33
N TRP A 53 -9.33 -9.74 -10.07
CA TRP A 53 -8.50 -8.61 -9.66
C TRP A 53 -7.03 -9.03 -9.61
N ALA A 54 -6.16 -8.29 -10.29
CA ALA A 54 -4.72 -8.51 -10.30
C ALA A 54 -3.99 -7.25 -9.81
N THR A 55 -2.99 -7.43 -8.94
CA THR A 55 -2.11 -6.35 -8.49
C THR A 55 -1.18 -5.93 -9.63
N ILE A 56 -1.00 -4.63 -9.85
CA ILE A 56 -0.04 -4.13 -10.83
C ILE A 56 1.40 -4.42 -10.35
N ALA A 57 2.30 -4.76 -11.26
CA ALA A 57 3.72 -4.74 -10.92
C ALA A 57 4.17 -3.29 -10.71
N GLY A 58 5.02 -3.07 -9.70
CA GLY A 58 5.66 -1.78 -9.46
C GLY A 58 6.87 -1.55 -10.34
#